data_AF-A0A1Y5SFU2-F1
#
_entry.id   AF-A0A1Y5SFU2-F1
#
_cell.length_a   1.000
_cell.length_b   1.000
_cell.length_c   1.000
_cell.angle_alpha   90.00
_cell.angle_beta   90.00
_cell.angle_gamma   90.00
#
_symmetry.space_group_name_H-M   'P 1'
#
loop_
_entity.id
_entity.type
_entity.pdbx_description
1 polymer ?
#
loop_
_entity_poly.entity_id
_entity_poly.type
_entity_poly.pdbx_seq_one_letter_code
_entity_poly.pdbx_strand_id
1 'polypeptide(L)' 'MRNDWILDVLTDLRTFAELNGMPATADHLSDACLVVAVELANKSPETQVGQARRHEVEIGTLSGSHPAS' A
#
# COMPACT_ATOMS: atom_id res chain seq x y z
N MET A 1 -11.01 0.45 -14.42
CA MET A 1 -11.55 1.22 -13.28
C MET A 1 -10.74 0.80 -12.07
N ARG A 2 -9.69 1.56 -11.77
CA ARG A 2 -8.83 1.31 -10.60
C ARG A 2 -9.66 1.66 -9.36
N ASN A 3 -9.23 1.23 -8.17
CA ASN A 3 -10.01 1.33 -6.92
C ASN A 3 -10.30 2.78 -6.45
N ASP A 4 -10.35 3.76 -7.33
CA ASP A 4 -10.52 5.18 -7.05
C ASP A 4 -11.94 5.48 -6.54
N TRP A 5 -12.92 4.63 -6.88
CA TRP A 5 -14.31 4.72 -6.39
C TRP A 5 -14.42 4.71 -4.86
N ILE A 6 -13.45 4.13 -4.16
CA ILE A 6 -13.48 4.04 -2.70
C ILE A 6 -13.23 5.40 -2.04
N LEU A 7 -12.50 6.31 -2.70
CA LEU A 7 -12.30 7.68 -2.19
C LEU A 7 -13.61 8.46 -2.23
N ASP A 8 -14.41 8.29 -3.29
CA ASP A 8 -15.72 8.92 -3.39
C ASP A 8 -16.64 8.42 -2.26
N VAL A 9 -16.70 7.11 -2.04
CA VAL A 9 -17.52 6.51 -0.97
C VAL A 9 -17.06 6.96 0.42
N LEU A 10 -15.76 7.01 0.69
CA LEU A 10 -15.25 7.47 1.98
C LEU A 10 -15.55 8.97 2.21
N THR A 11 -15.53 9.77 1.15
CA THR A 11 -15.90 11.19 1.20
C THR A 11 -17.39 11.38 1.49
N ASP A 12 -18.25 10.58 0.87
CA ASP A 12 -19.69 10.59 1.13
C ASP A 12 -20.00 10.18 2.58
N LEU A 13 -19.36 9.12 3.08
CA LEU A 13 -19.53 8.66 4.47
C LEU A 13 -19.01 9.68 5.48
N ARG A 14 -17.91 10.36 5.17
CA ARG A 14 -17.39 11.43 6.04
C ARG A 14 -18.39 12.58 6.12
N THR A 15 -18.90 13.02 4.98
CA THR A 15 -19.92 14.07 4.90
C THR A 15 -21.17 13.68 5.69
N PHE A 16 -21.63 12.43 5.56
CA PHE A 16 -22.72 11.90 6.38
C PHE A 16 -22.40 11.97 7.88
N ALA A 17 -21.22 11.55 8.31
CA ALA A 17 -20.82 11.59 9.73
C ALA A 17 -20.77 13.02 10.28
N GLU A 18 -20.26 13.99 9.50
CA GLU A 18 -20.23 15.41 9.88
C GLU A 18 -21.65 15.96 10.05
N LEU A 19 -22.54 15.70 9.09
CA LEU A 19 -23.94 16.16 9.11
C LEU A 19 -24.75 15.55 10.26
N ASN A 20 -24.36 14.37 10.76
CA ASN A 20 -25.04 13.67 11.84
C ASN A 20 -24.40 13.86 13.21
N GLY A 21 -23.44 14.79 13.35
CA GLY A 21 -22.81 15.07 14.64
C GLY A 21 -21.97 13.91 15.17
N MET A 22 -21.31 13.16 14.28
CA MET A 22 -20.45 12.02 14.60
C MET A 22 -18.96 12.37 14.35
N PRO A 23 -18.36 13.31 15.11
CA PRO A 23 -17.03 13.85 14.80
C PRO A 23 -15.93 12.79 14.82
N ALA A 24 -15.93 11.89 15.81
CA ALA A 24 -14.93 10.82 15.89
C ALA A 24 -15.00 9.87 14.68
N THR A 25 -16.19 9.64 14.12
CA THR A 25 -16.35 8.83 12.91
C THR A 25 -15.85 9.57 11.68
N ALA A 26 -16.14 10.87 11.56
CA ALA A 26 -15.61 11.70 10.48
C ALA A 26 -14.08 11.75 10.49
N ASP A 27 -13.47 11.86 11.68
CA ASP A 27 -12.01 11.86 11.86
C ASP A 27 -11.41 10.52 11.40
N HIS A 28 -11.95 9.39 11.86
CA HIS A 28 -11.48 8.06 11.41
C HIS A 28 -11.65 7.86 9.90
N LEU A 29 -12.72 8.39 9.30
CA LEU A 29 -12.94 8.33 7.85
C LEU A 29 -11.91 9.20 7.09
N SER A 30 -11.50 10.33 7.66
CA SER A 30 -10.40 11.14 7.11
C SER A 30 -9.08 10.38 7.13
N ASP A 31 -8.77 9.67 8.21
CA ASP A 31 -7.56 8.82 8.30
C ASP A 31 -7.60 7.69 7.27
N ALA A 32 -8.76 7.06 7.09
CA ALA A 32 -8.96 6.02 6.06
C ALA A 32 -8.73 6.57 4.65
N CYS A 33 -9.19 7.78 4.34
CA CYS A 33 -8.91 8.45 3.07
C CYS A 33 -7.41 8.61 2.81
N LEU A 34 -6.62 8.98 3.84
CA LEU A 34 -5.16 9.12 3.71
C LEU A 34 -4.50 7.78 3.36
N VAL A 35 -4.86 6.71 4.06
CA VAL A 35 -4.32 5.37 3.79
C VAL A 35 -4.65 4.94 2.36
N VAL A 36 -5.91 5.10 1.94
CA VAL A 36 -6.35 4.77 0.58
C VAL A 36 -5.59 5.58 -0.48
N ALA A 37 -5.41 6.89 -0.27
CA ALA A 37 -4.70 7.74 -1.22
C ALA A 37 -3.25 7.26 -1.42
N VAL A 38 -2.57 6.88 -0.34
CA VAL A 38 -1.21 6.30 -0.39
C VAL A 38 -1.21 4.97 -1.15
N GLU A 39 -2.15 4.09 -0.85
CA GLU A 39 -2.25 2.77 -1.51
C GLU A 39 -2.55 2.88 -3.01
N LEU A 40 -3.42 3.81 -3.41
CA LEU A 40 -3.74 4.05 -4.81
C LEU A 40 -2.56 4.64 -5.57
N ALA A 41 -1.83 5.58 -4.96
CA ALA A 41 -0.61 6.15 -5.53
C ALA A 41 0.47 5.07 -5.74
N ASN A 42 0.68 4.20 -4.74
CA ASN A 42 1.65 3.10 -4.79
C ASN A 42 1.27 2.00 -5.78
N LYS A 43 -0.01 1.78 -6.04
CA LYS A 43 -0.49 0.78 -7.00
C LYS A 43 -0.32 1.20 -8.46
N SER A 44 0.11 2.44 -8.75
CA SER A 44 0.41 2.93 -10.11
C SER A 44 1.40 2.01 -10.84
N PRO A 45 1.18 1.65 -12.13
CA PRO A 45 1.95 0.62 -12.82
C PRO A 45 3.44 0.98 -12.99
N GLU A 46 3.76 2.27 -12.84
CA GLU A 46 5.11 2.82 -13.00
C GLU A 46 6.01 2.50 -11.79
N THR A 47 5.45 2.12 -10.64
CA THR A 47 6.21 1.84 -9.41
C THR A 47 6.60 0.36 -9.25
N GLN A 48 6.02 -0.55 -10.03
CA GLN A 48 6.32 -1.99 -9.92
C GLN A 48 7.62 -2.43 -10.62
N VAL A 49 8.25 -1.60 -11.46
CA VAL A 49 9.53 -1.95 -12.12
C VAL A 49 10.73 -1.92 -11.16
N GLY A 50 10.60 -1.35 -9.95
CA GLY A 50 11.70 -1.22 -8.99
C GLY A 50 11.74 -2.21 -7.83
N GLN A 51 10.62 -2.87 -7.49
CA GLN A 51 10.53 -3.66 -6.25
C GLN A 51 10.67 -5.18 -6.43
N ALA A 52 10.59 -5.69 -7.67
CA ALA A 52 10.79 -7.11 -7.96
C ALA A 52 12.27 -7.56 -8.02
N ARG A 53 13.25 -6.67 -7.80
CA ARG A 53 14.69 -6.99 -7.81
C ARG A 53 15.39 -6.93 -6.45
N ARG A 54 14.67 -6.82 -5.33
CA ARG A 54 15.26 -6.73 -3.98
C ARG A 54 15.08 -7.97 -3.10
N HIS A 55 14.72 -9.11 -3.68
CA HIS A 55 14.81 -10.42 -3.02
C HIS A 55 15.69 -11.38 -3.82
N GLU A 56 16.87 -10.92 -4.22
CA GLU A 56 17.96 -11.81 -4.62
C GLU A 56 19.28 -11.21 -4.11
N VAL A 57 19.45 -11.24 -2.79
CA VAL A 57 20.75 -11.01 -2.15
C VAL A 57 21.11 -12.28 -1.40
N GLU A 58 21.82 -13.14 -2.13
CA GLU A 58 23.15 -13.61 -1.74
C GLU A 58 23.29 -14.19 -0.32
N ILE A 59 22.99 -15.48 -0.20
CA ILE A 59 23.61 -16.34 0.83
C ILE A 59 23.61 -17.78 0.30
N GLY A 60 24.77 -18.24 -0.20
CA GLY A 60 24.91 -19.66 -0.53
C GLY A 60 26.02 -20.09 -1.51
N THR A 61 26.99 -19.26 -1.90
CA THR A 61 28.21 -19.74 -2.61
C THR A 61 29.43 -19.67 -1.70
N LEU A 62 29.31 -20.26 -0.51
CA LEU A 62 30.48 -20.57 0.31
C LEU A 62 31.09 -21.87 -0.21
N SER A 63 32.00 -21.68 -1.17
CA SER A 63 33.32 -22.31 -1.25
C SER A 63 33.49 -23.61 -0.43
N GLY A 64 33.47 -24.73 -1.15
CA GLY A 64 33.82 -26.05 -0.63
C GLY A 64 34.64 -26.82 -1.66
N SER A 65 35.76 -26.23 -2.09
CA SER A 65 36.78 -26.92 -2.87
C SER A 65 37.40 -28.03 -2.03
N HIS A 66 37.19 -29.29 -2.41
CA HIS A 66 38.10 -30.37 -2.02
C HIS A 66 38.16 -31.46 -3.10
N PRO A 67 39.29 -31.62 -3.79
CA PRO A 67 39.63 -32.84 -4.50
C PRO A 67 40.52 -33.73 -3.59
N ALA A 68 40.20 -35.01 -3.49
CA ALA A 68 41.13 -36.07 -3.07
C ALA A 68 40.57 -37.39 -3.64
N SER A 69 41.17 -37.90 -4.72
CA SER A 69 42.13 -39.02 -4.75
C SER A 69 41.45 -40.37 -4.85
#